data_AF-D4YSH7-F1
#
_entry.id   AF-D4YSH7-F1
#
_cell.length_a   1.000
_cell.length_b   1.000
_cell.length_c   1.000
_cell.angle_alpha   90.00
_cell.angle_beta   90.00
_cell.angle_gamma   90.00
#
_symmetry.space_group_name_H-M   'P 1'
#
loop_
_entity.id
_entity.type
_entity.pdbx_description
1 polymer ?
#
loop_
_entity_poly.entity_id
_entity_poly.type
_entity_poly.pdbx_seq_one_letter_code
_entity_poly.pdbx_strand_id
1 'polypeptide(L)'
;MSREFLILRIPDKTAASVMSAFPTLHKQYSEHWNEIFKTITTDNGSEFADLSNLEEVSNTLVYYAHPYTSCDKGTVERHNGLIRRFR
;
A
#
# COMPACT_ATOMS: atom_id res chain seq x y z
N MET A 1 -15.53 -9.62 9.03
CA MET A 1 -14.54 -8.73 8.38
C MET A 1 -13.58 -8.25 9.46
N SER A 2 -12.33 -8.72 9.46
CA SER A 2 -11.29 -8.11 10.29
C SER A 2 -10.64 -6.96 9.53
N ARG A 3 -10.17 -5.95 10.26
CA ARG A 3 -9.40 -4.83 9.73
C ARG A 3 -7.97 -4.99 10.21
N GLU A 4 -7.15 -5.62 9.38
CA GLU A 4 -5.72 -5.80 9.66
C GLU A 4 -4.94 -4.58 9.17
N PHE A 5 -3.85 -4.26 9.88
CA PHE A 5 -2.91 -3.24 9.46
C PHE A 5 -1.50 -3.83 9.45
N LEU A 6 -0.73 -3.47 8.43
CA LEU A 6 0.68 -3.83 8.31
C LEU A 6 1.48 -2.55 8.15
N ILE A 7 2.60 -2.46 8.88
CA ILE A 7 3.51 -1.33 8.81
C ILE A 7 4.89 -1.88 8.44
N LEU A 8 5.44 -1.38 7.34
CA LEU A 8 6.78 -1.70 6.87
C LEU A 8 7.62 -0.42 6.87
N ARG A 9 8.80 -0.50 7.48
CA ARG A 9 9.75 0.62 7.46
C ARG A 9 10.58 0.55 6.18
N ILE A 10 10.46 1.57 5.35
CA ILE A 10 11.29 1.79 4.16
C ILE A 10 12.39 2.82 4.45
N PRO A 11 13.53 2.79 3.74
CA PRO A 11 14.64 3.69 4.00
C PRO A 11 14.35 5.14 3.61
N ASP A 12 13.61 5.37 2.52
CA ASP A 12 13.24 6.70 2.04
C ASP A 12 11.87 6.71 1.34
N LYS A 13 11.42 7.90 0.96
CA LYS A 13 10.12 8.15 0.30
C LYS A 13 10.20 8.07 -1.23
N THR A 14 11.03 7.18 -1.78
CA THR A 14 11.15 6.99 -3.23
C THR A 14 10.34 5.79 -3.71
N ALA A 15 9.95 5.81 -4.99
CA ALA A 15 9.23 4.69 -5.62
C ALA A 15 10.07 3.40 -5.62
N ALA A 16 11.39 3.51 -5.82
CA ALA A 16 12.31 2.37 -5.72
C ALA A 16 12.28 1.71 -4.32
N SER A 17 12.29 2.51 -3.25
CA SER A 17 12.20 1.99 -1.88
C SER A 17 10.86 1.32 -1.60
N VAL A 18 9.76 1.90 -2.10
CA VAL A 18 8.43 1.28 -2.02
C VAL A 18 8.41 -0.06 -2.75
N MET A 19 8.87 -0.10 -3.99
CA MET A 19 8.92 -1.33 -4.80
C MET A 19 9.83 -2.40 -4.20
N SER A 20 10.92 -2.02 -3.52
CA SER A 20 11.80 -2.98 -2.83
C SER A 20 11.14 -3.70 -1.66
N ALA A 21 10.07 -3.12 -1.07
CA ALA A 21 9.33 -3.74 0.02
C ALA A 21 8.37 -4.83 -0.47
N PHE A 22 7.88 -4.75 -1.71
CA PHE A 22 6.90 -5.68 -2.26
C PHE A 22 7.38 -7.12 -2.37
N PRO A 23 8.61 -7.44 -2.81
CA PRO A 23 9.11 -8.81 -2.79
C PRO A 23 9.10 -9.44 -1.39
N THR A 24 9.40 -8.63 -0.36
CA THR A 24 9.36 -9.09 1.04
C THR A 24 7.92 -9.37 1.46
N LEU A 25 6.99 -8.48 1.11
CA LEU A 25 5.57 -8.64 1.36
C LEU A 25 5.00 -9.86 0.61
N HIS A 26 5.35 -10.02 -0.66
CA HIS A 26 4.93 -11.15 -1.50
C HIS A 26 5.46 -12.47 -0.95
N LYS A 27 6.70 -12.51 -0.45
CA LYS A 27 7.23 -13.71 0.21
C LYS A 27 6.49 -14.04 1.52
N GLN A 28 6.06 -13.03 2.27
CA GLN A 28 5.34 -13.23 3.53
C GLN A 28 3.95 -13.83 3.31
N TYR A 29 3.25 -13.41 2.25
CA TYR A 29 1.88 -13.87 1.97
C TYR A 29 1.80 -14.94 0.88
N SER A 30 2.87 -15.14 0.11
CA SER A 30 3.11 -16.16 -0.93
C SER A 30 1.85 -16.77 -1.55
N GLU A 31 1.38 -17.88 -1.00
CA GLU A 31 0.25 -18.67 -1.53
C GLU A 31 -1.10 -17.93 -1.44
N HIS A 32 -1.24 -17.04 -0.45
CA HIS A 32 -2.46 -16.26 -0.20
C HIS A 32 -2.42 -14.86 -0.81
N TRP A 33 -1.38 -14.49 -1.57
CA TRP A 33 -1.26 -13.14 -2.13
C TRP A 33 -2.53 -12.71 -2.88
N ASN A 34 -2.99 -13.53 -3.83
CA ASN A 34 -4.16 -13.22 -4.66
C ASN A 34 -5.48 -13.28 -3.90
N GLU A 35 -5.52 -13.96 -2.75
CA GLU A 35 -6.70 -14.03 -1.88
C GLU A 35 -6.85 -12.75 -1.05
N ILE A 36 -5.71 -12.21 -0.60
CA ILE A 36 -5.62 -11.06 0.30
C ILE A 36 -5.55 -9.74 -0.48
N PHE A 37 -4.66 -9.66 -1.47
CA PHE A 37 -4.37 -8.45 -2.25
C PHE A 37 -5.07 -8.50 -3.62
N LYS A 38 -6.40 -8.47 -3.61
CA LYS A 38 -7.19 -8.39 -4.86
C LYS A 38 -7.04 -7.03 -5.54
N THR A 39 -7.00 -5.99 -4.73
CA THR A 39 -6.90 -4.60 -5.17
C THR A 39 -6.03 -3.81 -4.21
N ILE A 40 -5.18 -2.92 -4.74
CA ILE A 40 -4.41 -1.94 -3.98
C ILE A 40 -4.97 -0.56 -4.32
N THR A 41 -5.17 0.28 -3.31
CA THR A 41 -5.62 1.67 -3.54
C THR A 41 -4.65 2.64 -2.89
N THR A 42 -4.07 3.56 -3.67
CA THR A 42 -3.10 4.57 -3.20
C THR A 42 -3.54 5.99 -3.57
N ASP A 43 -2.88 7.03 -3.03
CA ASP A 43 -2.94 8.36 -3.66
C ASP A 43 -2.01 8.43 -4.86
N ASN A 44 -2.13 9.55 -5.59
CA ASN A 44 -1.20 9.98 -6.63
C ASN A 44 0.15 10.48 -6.05
N GLY A 45 0.63 9.90 -4.95
CA GLY A 45 1.95 10.18 -4.41
C GLY A 45 3.04 9.71 -5.38
N SER A 46 4.09 10.50 -5.56
CA SER A 46 5.21 10.14 -6.44
C SER A 46 5.94 8.87 -5.99
N GLU A 47 5.88 8.55 -4.70
CA GLU A 47 6.38 7.29 -4.13
C GLU A 47 5.63 6.04 -4.63
N PHE A 48 4.47 6.21 -5.24
CA PHE A 48 3.61 5.13 -5.72
C PHE A 48 3.57 5.05 -7.25
N ALA A 49 4.36 5.87 -7.95
CA ALA A 49 4.35 5.93 -9.42
C ALA A 49 4.67 4.58 -10.08
N ASP A 50 5.52 3.76 -9.44
CA ASP A 50 5.94 2.46 -9.97
C ASP A 50 5.00 1.31 -9.58
N LEU A 51 3.91 1.56 -8.82
CA LEU A 51 2.98 0.50 -8.42
C LEU A 51 2.23 -0.10 -9.60
N SER A 52 2.05 0.62 -10.71
CA SER A 52 1.47 0.06 -11.93
C SER A 52 2.26 -1.16 -12.42
N ASN A 53 3.56 -1.23 -12.14
CA ASN A 53 4.38 -2.39 -12.51
C ASN A 53 3.94 -3.65 -11.75
N LEU A 54 3.27 -3.53 -10.60
CA LEU A 54 2.69 -4.67 -9.89
C LEU A 54 1.49 -5.26 -10.62
N GLU A 55 0.74 -4.46 -11.38
CA GLU A 55 -0.37 -4.98 -12.21
C GLU A 55 0.17 -5.87 -13.33
N GLU A 56 1.37 -5.58 -13.85
CA GLU A 56 2.02 -6.40 -14.87
C GLU A 56 2.55 -7.72 -14.31
N VAL A 57 2.96 -7.72 -13.04
CA VAL A 57 3.61 -8.87 -12.39
C VAL A 57 2.62 -9.73 -11.59
N SER A 58 1.47 -9.18 -11.21
CA SER A 58 0.47 -9.85 -10.37
C SER A 58 -0.96 -9.55 -10.82
N ASN A 59 -1.90 -10.45 -10.55
CA ASN A 59 -3.33 -10.23 -10.83
C ASN A 59 -3.98 -9.19 -9.87
N THR A 60 -3.18 -8.37 -9.20
CA THR A 60 -3.65 -7.34 -8.27
C THR A 60 -3.90 -6.05 -9.04
N LEU A 61 -5.12 -5.52 -8.97
CA LEU A 61 -5.48 -4.24 -9.61
C LEU A 61 -5.08 -3.06 -8.72
N VAL A 62 -4.46 -2.04 -9.31
CA VAL A 62 -4.02 -0.82 -8.62
C VAL A 62 -4.94 0.34 -9.00
N TYR A 63 -5.55 0.95 -7.98
CA TYR A 63 -6.41 2.10 -8.12
C TYR A 63 -5.78 3.32 -7.47
N TYR A 64 -5.84 4.46 -8.15
CA TYR A 64 -5.40 5.73 -7.62
C TYR A 64 -6.59 6.56 -7.16
N ALA A 65 -6.51 7.10 -5.96
CA ALA A 65 -7.54 7.95 -5.39
C ALA A 65 -7.64 9.28 -6.16
N HIS A 66 -8.87 9.76 -6.34
CA HIS A 66 -9.09 11.07 -6.94
C HIS A 66 -8.46 12.18 -6.10
N PRO A 67 -7.86 13.20 -6.75
CA PRO A 67 -7.33 14.36 -6.03
C PRO A 67 -8.40 14.99 -5.13
N TYR A 68 -8.02 15.31 -3.89
CA TYR A 68 -8.83 16.03 -2.89
C TYR A 68 -10.06 15.29 -2.32
N THR A 69 -10.15 13.97 -2.45
CA THR A 69 -11.21 13.16 -1.81
C THR A 69 -10.70 12.48 -0.51
N SER A 70 -10.56 13.25 0.56
CA SER A 70 -10.13 12.76 1.88
C SER A 70 -11.12 11.77 2.52
N CYS A 71 -12.40 11.83 2.13
CA CYS A 71 -13.47 10.97 2.63
C CYS A 71 -13.22 9.46 2.38
N ASP A 72 -12.48 9.12 1.31
CA ASP A 72 -12.19 7.72 0.94
C ASP A 72 -11.12 7.07 1.84
N LYS A 73 -10.40 7.88 2.64
CA LYS A 73 -9.22 7.46 3.40
C LYS A 73 -9.34 7.59 4.91
N GLY A 74 -10.52 7.86 5.46
CA GLY A 74 -10.69 8.13 6.89
C GLY A 74 -10.11 7.05 7.84
N THR A 75 -10.10 5.77 7.42
CA THR A 75 -9.48 4.69 8.23
C THR A 75 -7.95 4.73 8.21
N VAL A 76 -7.36 5.05 7.05
CA VAL A 76 -5.91 5.21 6.87
C VAL A 76 -5.40 6.42 7.64
N GLU A 77 -6.12 7.54 7.57
CA GLU A 77 -5.76 8.77 8.30
C GLU A 77 -5.79 8.56 9.82
N ARG A 78 -6.82 7.85 10.33
CA ARG A 78 -6.89 7.48 11.75
C ARG A 78 -5.69 6.63 12.17
N HIS A 79 -5.33 5.62 11.39
CA HIS A 79 -4.16 4.77 11.69
C HIS A 79 -2.85 5.56 11.64
N ASN A 80 -2.66 6.39 10.61
CA ASN A 80 -1.49 7.25 10.50
C ASN A 80 -1.38 8.22 11.69
N GLY A 81 -2.51 8.73 12.20
CA GLY A 81 -2.56 9.55 13.41
C GLY A 81 -2.11 8.79 14.66
N LEU A 82 -2.56 7.55 14.84
CA LEU A 82 -2.12 6.70 15.96
C LEU A 82 -0.61 6.45 15.92
N ILE A 83 -0.08 6.11 14.74
CA ILE A 83 1.36 5.86 14.56
C ILE A 83 2.19 7.10 14.94
N ARG A 84 1.76 8.31 14.53
CA ARG A 84 2.48 9.55 14.87
C ARG A 84 2.42 9.89 16.36
N ARG A 85 1.36 9.46 17.06
CA ARG A 85 1.16 9.75 18.49
C ARG A 85 1.99 8.85 19.41
N PHE A 86 2.26 7.62 18.98
CA PHE A 86 3.00 6.62 19.77
C PHE A 86 4.45 6.41 19.27
N ARG A 87 4.98 7.37 18.51
CA ARG A 87 6.37 7.36 18.02
C ARG A 87 7.32 8.05 18.98
#